data_AF-A0A1J5TRZ0-F1
#
_entry.id   AF-A0A1J5TRZ0-F1
#
_cell.length_a   1.000
_cell.length_b   1.000
_cell.length_c   1.000
_cell.angle_alpha   90.00
_cell.angle_beta   90.00
_cell.angle_gamma   90.00
#
_symmetry.space_group_name_H-M   'P 1'
#
loop_
_entity.id
_entity.type
_entity.pdbx_description
1 polymer ?
#
loop_
_entity_poly.entity_id
_entity_poly.type
_entity_poly.pdbx_seq_one_letter_code
_entity_poly.pdbx_strand_id
1 'polypeptide(L)'
;MMNLRNLGAGIVLLLIVLGGIWFVMISSYEEDLGTKNEYLAVDSVNNVTMEKNNSLFDISFSNSEESLEWSKLSVSIDNGTERMACSKGNFTSNEIGKSKIAPKLSSDGVTFTVTVDATSEDDFTYLDLSNLLEGSVSNFNLRFSKTDIYLSENVTGTIIDDVNFEDLINIPNQEFTENSDERLDWYDYKITTHRVEPEDKIYVINNNGNYFKIKFLSYYNDEDEPRYVSFLVSALEDSDFPALSNPLLVSPAKCTIIESTFKSDFWEQDETIMIYENNFDICSDNCTIKIFITYENISVKGTQTILLS
;
A
#
# COMPACT_ATOMS: atom_id res chain seq x y z
N MET A 1 -3.47 -58.78 -16.92
CA MET A 1 -3.36 -57.73 -17.95
C MET A 1 -4.47 -56.72 -17.69
N MET A 2 -4.14 -55.57 -17.11
CA MET A 2 -5.14 -54.59 -16.68
C MET A 2 -5.82 -54.00 -17.93
N ASN A 3 -7.16 -54.01 -17.97
CA ASN A 3 -7.91 -53.60 -19.16
C ASN A 3 -7.69 -52.10 -19.41
N LEU A 4 -7.11 -51.75 -20.56
CA LEU A 4 -6.70 -50.39 -20.91
C LEU A 4 -7.85 -49.37 -20.80
N ARG A 5 -9.10 -49.81 -21.00
CA ARG A 5 -10.31 -48.98 -20.79
C ARG A 5 -10.58 -48.66 -19.32
N ASN A 6 -10.35 -49.60 -18.40
CA ASN A 6 -10.54 -49.39 -16.96
C ASN A 6 -9.39 -48.55 -16.38
N LEU A 7 -8.17 -48.72 -16.90
CA LEU A 7 -7.03 -47.85 -16.58
C LEU A 7 -7.30 -46.42 -17.05
N GLY A 8 -7.78 -46.24 -18.29
CA GLY A 8 -8.12 -44.92 -18.84
C GLY A 8 -9.24 -44.23 -18.06
N ALA A 9 -10.32 -44.95 -17.71
CA ALA A 9 -11.40 -44.40 -16.88
C ALA A 9 -10.90 -43.99 -15.49
N GLY A 10 -10.01 -44.77 -14.87
CA GLY A 10 -9.39 -44.42 -13.59
C GLY A 10 -8.52 -43.18 -13.66
N ILE A 11 -7.72 -43.02 -14.72
CA ILE A 11 -6.88 -41.82 -14.93
C ILE A 11 -7.76 -40.58 -15.14
N VAL A 12 -8.82 -40.67 -15.94
CA VAL A 12 -9.74 -39.55 -16.17
C VAL A 12 -10.43 -39.15 -14.86
N LEU A 13 -10.90 -40.11 -14.07
CA LEU A 13 -11.53 -39.82 -12.78
C LEU A 13 -10.55 -39.12 -11.82
N LEU A 14 -9.30 -39.58 -11.79
CA LEU A 14 -8.25 -38.97 -10.99
C LEU A 14 -7.95 -37.53 -11.42
N LEU A 15 -7.85 -37.27 -12.73
CA LEU A 15 -7.62 -35.92 -13.26
C LEU A 15 -8.78 -34.97 -12.93
N ILE A 16 -10.02 -35.45 -12.97
CA ILE A 16 -11.19 -34.64 -12.57
C ILE A 16 -11.13 -34.29 -11.09
N VAL A 17 -10.78 -35.25 -10.23
CA VAL A 17 -10.65 -35.00 -8.79
C VAL A 17 -9.51 -34.01 -8.50
N LEU A 18 -8.34 -34.20 -9.11
CA LEU A 18 -7.21 -33.28 -8.97
C LEU A 18 -7.53 -31.88 -9.48
N GLY A 19 -8.19 -31.78 -10.65
CA GLY A 19 -8.66 -30.51 -11.19
C GLY A 19 -9.69 -29.84 -10.28
N GLY A 20 -10.59 -30.61 -9.66
CA GLY A 20 -11.56 -30.10 -8.69
C GLY A 20 -10.89 -29.55 -7.43
N ILE A 21 -9.89 -30.25 -6.89
CA ILE A 21 -9.11 -29.77 -5.73
C ILE A 21 -8.36 -28.48 -6.08
N TRP A 22 -7.71 -28.45 -7.24
CA TRP A 22 -6.98 -27.26 -7.70
C TRP A 22 -7.91 -26.07 -7.93
N PHE A 23 -9.09 -26.29 -8.53
CA PHE A 23 -10.11 -25.26 -8.67
C PHE A 23 -10.56 -24.69 -7.32
N VAL A 24 -10.77 -25.55 -6.32
CA VAL A 24 -11.12 -25.10 -4.96
C VAL A 24 -9.99 -24.25 -4.37
N MET A 25 -8.74 -24.67 -4.48
CA MET A 25 -7.59 -23.89 -3.99
C MET A 25 -7.51 -22.49 -4.62
N ILE A 26 -7.77 -22.36 -5.92
CA ILE A 26 -7.80 -21.06 -6.60
C ILE A 26 -8.98 -20.21 -6.11
N SER A 27 -10.18 -20.80 -6.06
CA SER A 27 -11.40 -20.06 -5.72
C SER A 27 -11.50 -19.62 -4.26
N SER A 28 -10.66 -20.18 -3.38
CA SER A 28 -10.60 -19.87 -1.95
C SER A 28 -9.31 -19.16 -1.54
N TYR A 29 -8.49 -18.77 -2.52
CA TYR A 29 -7.29 -17.99 -2.24
C TYR A 29 -7.68 -16.60 -1.76
N GLU A 30 -7.13 -16.23 -0.62
CA GLU A 30 -7.06 -14.86 -0.12
C GLU A 30 -5.58 -14.50 -0.10
N GLU A 31 -5.22 -13.33 -0.62
CA GLU A 31 -3.85 -12.84 -0.59
C GLU A 31 -3.42 -12.64 0.87
N ASP A 32 -2.18 -13.01 1.20
CA ASP A 32 -1.62 -12.81 2.55
C ASP A 32 -1.18 -11.35 2.72
N LEU A 33 -2.13 -10.44 2.53
CA LEU A 33 -2.00 -8.99 2.72
C LEU A 33 -2.94 -8.53 3.82
N GLY A 34 -2.60 -7.42 4.43
CA GLY A 34 -3.42 -6.83 5.47
C GLY A 34 -3.05 -7.37 6.85
N THR A 35 -4.01 -7.35 7.77
CA THR A 35 -3.77 -7.73 9.16
C THR A 35 -5.03 -8.35 9.75
N LYS A 36 -4.82 -9.18 10.78
CA LYS A 36 -5.89 -9.76 11.61
C LYS A 36 -6.28 -8.86 12.79
N ASN A 37 -5.58 -7.73 12.97
CA ASN A 37 -5.90 -6.77 14.01
C ASN A 37 -7.32 -6.21 13.82
N GLU A 38 -8.00 -5.96 14.93
CA GLU A 38 -9.32 -5.33 14.97
C GLU A 38 -9.26 -4.04 15.79
N TYR A 39 -9.74 -2.92 15.25
CA TYR A 39 -9.71 -1.63 15.94
C TYR A 39 -11.07 -1.23 16.54
N LEU A 40 -11.02 -0.46 17.62
CA LEU A 40 -12.16 0.15 18.29
C LEU A 40 -11.96 1.66 18.31
N ALA A 41 -12.96 2.40 17.81
CA ALA A 41 -13.04 3.85 17.94
C ALA A 41 -13.99 4.25 19.09
N VAL A 42 -13.59 5.24 19.89
CA VAL A 42 -14.33 5.75 21.05
C VAL A 42 -14.38 7.26 21.02
N ASP A 43 -15.54 7.84 21.31
CA ASP A 43 -15.77 9.29 21.25
C ASP A 43 -14.93 10.00 22.32
N SER A 44 -14.20 11.04 21.91
CA SER A 44 -13.44 11.90 22.82
C SER A 44 -14.43 12.91 23.44
N VAL A 45 -15.32 12.41 24.30
CA VAL A 45 -16.49 13.08 24.91
C VAL A 45 -16.33 14.60 25.14
N ASN A 46 -17.28 15.41 24.62
CA ASN A 46 -17.40 16.87 24.76
C ASN A 46 -16.32 17.71 24.04
N ASN A 47 -15.64 17.19 23.02
CA ASN A 47 -14.58 17.92 22.33
C ASN A 47 -14.99 18.56 21.00
N VAL A 48 -16.16 18.24 20.44
CA VAL A 48 -16.62 18.85 19.18
C VAL A 48 -17.16 20.26 19.41
N THR A 49 -16.60 21.23 18.69
CA THR A 49 -16.95 22.65 18.79
C THR A 49 -16.80 23.34 17.43
N MET A 50 -17.18 24.60 17.30
CA MET A 50 -16.86 25.38 16.08
C MET A 50 -15.36 25.73 15.92
N GLU A 51 -14.51 25.37 16.89
CA GLU A 51 -13.06 25.43 16.68
C GLU A 51 -12.64 24.39 15.62
N LYS A 52 -11.47 24.59 15.00
CA LYS A 52 -11.03 23.78 13.84
C LYS A 52 -9.88 22.84 14.16
N ASN A 53 -9.67 22.57 15.45
CA ASN A 53 -8.58 21.75 15.98
C ASN A 53 -9.10 20.91 17.17
N ASN A 54 -10.34 20.43 17.06
CA ASN A 54 -10.95 19.59 18.08
C ASN A 54 -10.38 18.17 18.04
N SER A 55 -10.36 17.52 19.21
CA SER A 55 -10.24 16.07 19.29
C SER A 55 -11.56 15.46 18.82
N LEU A 56 -11.51 14.52 17.89
CA LEU A 56 -12.71 13.86 17.35
C LEU A 56 -12.97 12.56 18.10
N PHE A 57 -12.06 11.59 18.01
CA PHE A 57 -12.20 10.29 18.64
C PHE A 57 -10.84 9.61 18.80
N ASP A 58 -10.81 8.65 19.70
CA ASP A 58 -9.65 7.82 19.99
C ASP A 58 -9.81 6.47 19.27
N ILE A 59 -8.71 5.91 18.76
CA ILE A 59 -8.66 4.58 18.13
C ILE A 59 -7.61 3.73 18.84
N SER A 60 -7.97 2.51 19.21
CA SER A 60 -7.06 1.51 19.79
C SER A 60 -7.34 0.15 19.19
N PHE A 61 -6.41 -0.80 19.36
CA PHE A 61 -6.70 -2.19 19.02
C PHE A 61 -7.62 -2.83 20.08
N SER A 62 -8.73 -3.39 19.60
CA SER A 62 -9.59 -4.28 20.38
C SER A 62 -9.08 -5.72 20.40
N ASN A 63 -8.38 -6.11 19.34
CA ASN A 63 -7.63 -7.35 19.21
C ASN A 63 -6.40 -7.08 18.35
N SER A 64 -5.21 -7.48 18.79
CA SER A 64 -3.98 -7.31 18.03
C SER A 64 -3.03 -8.47 18.28
N GLU A 65 -2.40 -8.95 17.22
CA GLU A 65 -1.32 -9.96 17.27
C GLU A 65 0.04 -9.36 16.88
N GLU A 66 0.04 -8.17 16.26
CA GLU A 66 1.21 -7.51 15.68
C GLU A 66 1.09 -5.97 15.73
N SER A 67 2.21 -5.26 15.77
CA SER A 67 2.24 -3.80 15.54
C SER A 67 2.18 -3.53 14.03
N LEU A 68 1.59 -2.41 13.61
CA LEU A 68 1.39 -2.10 12.19
C LEU A 68 2.31 -0.97 11.72
N GLU A 69 3.15 -1.19 10.71
CA GLU A 69 3.98 -0.14 10.08
C GLU A 69 3.13 1.03 9.55
N TRP A 70 3.49 2.27 9.89
CA TRP A 70 2.74 3.46 9.47
C TRP A 70 2.80 3.72 7.97
N SER A 71 3.90 3.34 7.30
CA SER A 71 4.07 3.39 5.85
C SER A 71 3.08 2.52 5.08
N LYS A 72 2.50 1.52 5.73
CA LYS A 72 1.49 0.62 5.15
C LYS A 72 0.05 0.98 5.54
N LEU A 73 -0.11 1.90 6.49
CA LEU A 73 -1.42 2.33 6.98
C LEU A 73 -1.99 3.48 6.16
N SER A 74 -3.30 3.45 5.94
CA SER A 74 -4.07 4.59 5.46
C SER A 74 -5.33 4.74 6.30
N VAL A 75 -5.41 5.83 7.05
CA VAL A 75 -6.57 6.22 7.85
C VAL A 75 -7.34 7.31 7.12
N SER A 76 -8.65 7.14 6.98
CA SER A 76 -9.54 8.15 6.42
C SER A 76 -10.87 8.19 7.16
N ILE A 77 -11.50 9.36 7.14
CA ILE A 77 -12.81 9.60 7.73
C ILE A 77 -13.75 10.24 6.72
N ASP A 78 -15.05 10.02 6.89
CA ASP A 78 -16.11 10.64 6.10
C ASP A 78 -17.15 11.24 7.04
N ASN A 79 -17.34 12.57 6.96
CA ASN A 79 -18.29 13.32 7.77
C ASN A 79 -19.68 13.47 7.11
N GLY A 80 -19.93 12.74 6.03
CA GLY A 80 -21.14 12.81 5.22
C GLY A 80 -21.09 13.85 4.09
N THR A 81 -20.11 14.78 4.12
CA THR A 81 -19.91 15.77 3.06
C THR A 81 -18.72 15.42 2.18
N GLU A 82 -17.60 15.06 2.81
CA GLU A 82 -16.38 14.65 2.13
C GLU A 82 -15.64 13.56 2.90
N ARG A 83 -15.02 12.66 2.14
CA ARG A 83 -14.03 11.73 2.65
C ARG A 83 -12.67 12.41 2.65
N MET A 84 -11.94 12.33 3.76
CA MET A 84 -10.62 12.91 3.93
C MET A 84 -9.69 11.90 4.59
N ALA A 85 -8.44 11.86 4.12
CA ALA A 85 -7.40 11.10 4.78
C ALA A 85 -6.88 11.86 6.01
N CYS A 86 -6.41 11.12 7.01
CA CYS A 86 -5.73 11.66 8.18
C CYS A 86 -4.26 11.23 8.17
N SER A 87 -3.38 12.10 8.67
CA SER A 87 -1.94 11.91 8.59
C SER A 87 -1.24 12.26 9.90
N LYS A 88 -0.19 11.51 10.22
CA LYS A 88 0.83 11.89 11.22
C LYS A 88 1.71 13.05 10.69
N GLY A 89 1.82 13.16 9.37
CA GLY A 89 2.52 14.23 8.68
C GLY A 89 1.61 15.43 8.37
N ASN A 90 2.15 16.36 7.58
CA ASN A 90 1.46 17.61 7.21
C ASN A 90 0.51 17.45 6.02
N PHE A 91 0.66 16.37 5.25
CA PHE A 91 0.02 16.20 3.95
C PHE A 91 -0.77 14.89 3.87
N THR A 92 -1.74 14.90 2.96
CA THR A 92 -2.56 13.75 2.55
C THR A 92 -2.68 13.73 1.03
N SER A 93 -3.03 12.59 0.46
CA SER A 93 -3.22 12.47 -1.00
C SER A 93 -4.48 13.14 -1.53
N ASN A 94 -4.36 13.69 -2.72
CA ASN A 94 -5.47 14.12 -3.56
C ASN A 94 -5.92 12.96 -4.45
N GLU A 95 -7.20 12.98 -4.85
CA GLU A 95 -7.69 12.09 -5.91
C GLU A 95 -7.27 12.63 -7.28
N ILE A 96 -6.52 11.82 -8.01
CA ILE A 96 -5.88 12.22 -9.29
C ILE A 96 -6.69 11.75 -10.51
N GLY A 97 -7.92 11.25 -10.29
CA GLY A 97 -8.77 10.71 -11.34
C GLY A 97 -8.22 9.41 -11.94
N LYS A 98 -8.66 9.10 -13.17
CA LYS A 98 -8.19 7.90 -13.90
C LYS A 98 -6.80 8.15 -14.46
N SER A 99 -5.79 7.59 -13.81
CA SER A 99 -4.38 7.60 -14.22
C SER A 99 -3.86 6.17 -14.19
N LYS A 100 -2.89 5.85 -15.05
CA LYS A 100 -2.19 4.56 -15.00
C LYS A 100 -1.22 4.47 -13.81
N ILE A 101 -0.81 5.61 -13.27
CA ILE A 101 0.01 5.71 -12.07
C ILE A 101 -0.84 6.39 -11.00
N ALA A 102 -1.19 5.65 -9.95
CA ALA A 102 -2.06 6.09 -8.87
C ALA A 102 -1.31 6.03 -7.53
N PRO A 103 -0.54 7.08 -7.17
CA PRO A 103 0.07 7.21 -5.86
C PRO A 103 -0.95 7.61 -4.80
N LYS A 104 -0.80 7.03 -3.62
CA LYS A 104 -1.56 7.34 -2.40
C LYS A 104 -0.59 7.45 -1.24
N LEU A 105 -0.53 8.62 -0.63
CA LEU A 105 0.30 8.90 0.53
C LEU A 105 -0.27 8.17 1.74
N SER A 106 0.58 7.41 2.40
CA SER A 106 0.29 6.67 3.62
C SER A 106 0.13 7.64 4.80
N SER A 107 -0.42 7.13 5.91
CA SER A 107 -0.69 7.94 7.10
C SER A 107 0.57 8.38 7.85
N ASP A 108 1.75 7.84 7.52
CA ASP A 108 3.05 8.39 7.96
C ASP A 108 3.35 9.78 7.37
N GLY A 109 2.71 10.13 6.25
CA GLY A 109 2.86 11.40 5.54
C GLY A 109 4.13 11.52 4.69
N VAL A 110 4.89 10.44 4.50
CA VAL A 110 6.17 10.44 3.75
C VAL A 110 6.32 9.26 2.78
N THR A 111 5.60 8.17 3.01
CA THR A 111 5.61 7.01 2.11
C THR A 111 4.40 7.04 1.19
N PHE A 112 4.60 6.71 -0.09
CA PHE A 112 3.50 6.47 -1.02
C PHE A 112 3.32 4.98 -1.25
N THR A 113 2.08 4.52 -1.26
CA THR A 113 1.67 3.31 -1.96
C THR A 113 1.29 3.69 -3.39
N VAL A 114 1.92 3.07 -4.39
CA VAL A 114 1.69 3.37 -5.81
C VAL A 114 1.12 2.16 -6.49
N THR A 115 -0.02 2.33 -7.16
CA THR A 115 -0.59 1.31 -8.06
C THR A 115 -0.32 1.69 -9.52
N VAL A 116 0.23 0.75 -10.28
CA VAL A 116 0.55 0.88 -11.70
C VAL A 116 -0.35 -0.03 -12.54
N ASP A 117 -1.13 0.56 -13.43
CA ASP A 117 -1.87 -0.16 -14.46
C ASP A 117 -0.91 -0.62 -15.56
N ALA A 118 -0.57 -1.92 -15.53
CA ALA A 118 0.26 -2.61 -16.51
C ALA A 118 -0.56 -3.59 -17.37
N THR A 119 -1.86 -3.31 -17.56
CA THR A 119 -2.79 -4.22 -18.24
C THR A 119 -2.57 -4.33 -19.75
N SER A 120 -1.94 -3.32 -20.37
CA SER A 120 -1.69 -3.28 -21.81
C SER A 120 -0.96 -4.52 -22.32
N GLU A 121 -1.43 -5.06 -23.45
CA GLU A 121 -0.81 -6.22 -24.10
C GLU A 121 0.43 -5.84 -24.91
N ASP A 122 0.47 -4.62 -25.44
CA ASP A 122 1.43 -4.18 -26.46
C ASP A 122 2.38 -3.07 -25.97
N ASP A 123 2.01 -2.37 -24.90
CA ASP A 123 2.72 -1.17 -24.42
C ASP A 123 3.21 -1.31 -22.98
N PHE A 124 4.32 -0.64 -22.69
CA PHE A 124 4.75 -0.39 -21.32
C PHE A 124 4.04 0.83 -20.73
N THR A 125 3.73 0.76 -19.44
CA THR A 125 3.41 1.91 -18.62
C THR A 125 4.70 2.45 -18.00
N TYR A 126 4.95 3.75 -18.17
CA TYR A 126 6.20 4.39 -17.75
C TYR A 126 5.96 5.17 -16.46
N LEU A 127 6.86 5.04 -15.50
CA LEU A 127 6.83 5.73 -14.22
C LEU A 127 8.00 6.70 -14.09
N ASP A 128 7.70 7.95 -13.78
CA ASP A 128 8.66 8.89 -13.19
C ASP A 128 8.63 8.68 -11.66
N LEU A 129 9.69 8.08 -11.12
CA LEU A 129 9.74 7.63 -9.73
C LEU A 129 9.79 8.80 -8.74
N SER A 130 10.44 9.90 -9.11
CA SER A 130 10.59 11.06 -8.23
C SER A 130 9.32 11.90 -8.18
N ASN A 131 8.59 11.99 -9.29
CA ASN A 131 7.34 12.73 -9.37
C ASN A 131 6.10 11.89 -9.08
N LEU A 132 6.20 10.56 -9.11
CA LEU A 132 5.09 9.60 -9.02
C LEU A 132 3.97 9.86 -10.02
N LEU A 133 4.36 10.15 -11.25
CA LEU A 133 3.45 10.41 -12.37
C LEU A 133 3.77 9.49 -13.54
N GLU A 134 2.83 9.40 -14.48
CA GLU A 134 3.07 8.72 -15.75
C GLU A 134 4.20 9.44 -16.50
N GLY A 135 5.24 8.67 -16.81
CA GLY A 135 6.40 9.11 -17.58
C GLY A 135 6.17 8.98 -19.09
N SER A 136 7.28 8.88 -19.82
CA SER A 136 7.28 8.65 -21.27
C SER A 136 8.45 7.75 -21.65
N VAL A 137 8.45 7.27 -22.90
CA VAL A 137 9.57 6.47 -23.45
C VAL A 137 10.92 7.18 -23.30
N SER A 138 10.94 8.51 -23.33
CA SER A 138 12.16 9.33 -23.19
C SER A 138 12.45 9.79 -21.75
N ASN A 139 11.49 9.66 -20.84
CA ASN A 139 11.63 10.14 -19.46
C ASN A 139 10.87 9.23 -18.50
N PHE A 140 11.58 8.26 -17.92
CA PHE A 140 11.07 7.32 -16.95
C PHE A 140 12.22 6.76 -16.11
N ASN A 141 11.88 6.19 -14.97
CA ASN A 141 12.80 5.45 -14.11
C ASN A 141 12.49 3.96 -14.10
N LEU A 142 11.20 3.62 -14.06
CA LEU A 142 10.71 2.25 -14.20
C LEU A 142 9.68 2.16 -15.31
N ARG A 143 9.63 1.02 -15.99
CA ARG A 143 8.57 0.70 -16.96
C ARG A 143 7.99 -0.67 -16.64
N PHE A 144 6.67 -0.79 -16.80
CA PHE A 144 5.89 -1.95 -16.40
C PHE A 144 5.10 -2.50 -17.59
N SER A 145 5.14 -3.81 -17.79
CA SER A 145 4.25 -4.53 -18.71
C SER A 145 3.96 -5.90 -18.13
N LYS A 146 2.70 -6.15 -17.73
CA LYS A 146 2.34 -7.39 -17.01
C LYS A 146 3.25 -7.56 -15.79
N THR A 147 4.03 -8.63 -15.74
CA THR A 147 5.00 -8.94 -14.67
C THR A 147 6.39 -8.35 -14.93
N ASP A 148 6.63 -7.78 -16.11
CA ASP A 148 7.95 -7.33 -16.50
C ASP A 148 8.17 -5.87 -16.08
N ILE A 149 9.18 -5.69 -15.23
CA ILE A 149 9.58 -4.39 -14.69
C ILE A 149 11.06 -4.19 -15.01
N TYR A 150 11.37 -3.07 -15.67
CA TYR A 150 12.74 -2.71 -16.04
C TYR A 150 13.08 -1.31 -15.54
N LEU A 151 14.33 -1.12 -15.14
CA LEU A 151 14.93 0.19 -14.90
C LEU A 151 15.26 0.89 -16.23
N SER A 152 15.37 2.21 -16.21
CA SER A 152 15.90 2.98 -17.35
C SER A 152 17.44 3.00 -17.37
N GLU A 153 18.06 3.34 -18.51
CA GLU A 153 19.51 3.19 -18.74
C GLU A 153 20.42 3.89 -17.71
N ASN A 154 19.95 4.97 -17.06
CA ASN A 154 20.73 5.72 -16.06
C ASN A 154 20.25 5.50 -14.62
N VAL A 155 19.40 4.49 -14.42
CA VAL A 155 18.89 4.11 -13.10
C VAL A 155 19.50 2.78 -12.73
N THR A 156 20.04 2.71 -11.51
CA THR A 156 20.60 1.49 -10.95
C THR A 156 19.88 1.13 -9.68
N GLY A 157 19.97 -0.13 -9.26
CA GLY A 157 19.35 -0.58 -8.04
C GLY A 157 20.18 -1.60 -7.29
N THR A 158 19.78 -1.87 -6.06
CA THR A 158 20.30 -2.96 -5.26
C THR A 158 19.21 -3.54 -4.38
N ILE A 159 19.37 -4.79 -3.94
CA ILE A 159 18.35 -5.54 -3.20
C ILE A 159 18.78 -5.67 -1.74
N ILE A 160 17.83 -5.45 -0.83
CA ILE A 160 17.98 -5.62 0.61
C ILE A 160 16.92 -6.63 1.08
N ASP A 161 17.37 -7.72 1.65
CA ASP A 161 16.54 -8.77 2.24
C ASP A 161 16.55 -8.67 3.77
N ASP A 162 15.59 -9.32 4.44
CA ASP A 162 15.52 -9.47 5.90
C ASP A 162 15.49 -8.14 6.70
N VAL A 163 14.96 -7.06 6.13
CA VAL A 163 14.80 -5.75 6.78
C VAL A 163 13.38 -5.23 6.56
N ASN A 164 12.75 -4.68 7.60
CA ASN A 164 11.43 -4.04 7.46
C ASN A 164 11.53 -2.77 6.63
N PHE A 165 10.42 -2.36 6.00
CA PHE A 165 10.43 -1.19 5.15
C PHE A 165 10.81 0.07 5.94
N GLU A 166 10.26 0.24 7.14
CA GLU A 166 10.55 1.38 8.02
C GLU A 166 12.02 1.46 8.47
N ASP A 167 12.62 0.31 8.80
CA ASP A 167 13.96 0.24 9.39
C ASP A 167 15.07 0.64 8.39
N LEU A 168 14.81 0.55 7.09
CA LEU A 168 15.74 0.98 6.05
C LEU A 168 15.68 2.49 5.85
N ILE A 169 16.49 3.23 6.62
CA ILE A 169 16.56 4.70 6.58
C ILE A 169 17.80 5.26 5.88
N ASN A 170 18.87 4.48 5.79
CA ASN A 170 20.14 4.88 5.19
C ASN A 170 20.36 4.19 3.85
N ILE A 171 21.16 4.80 2.98
CA ILE A 171 21.61 4.16 1.74
C ILE A 171 22.47 2.94 2.11
N PRO A 172 22.19 1.75 1.58
CA PRO A 172 22.94 0.56 1.91
C PRO A 172 24.37 0.65 1.37
N ASN A 173 25.34 0.22 2.19
CA ASN A 173 26.75 0.18 1.80
C ASN A 173 27.04 -1.08 0.97
N GLN A 174 26.49 -1.13 -0.25
CA GLN A 174 26.68 -2.21 -1.21
C GLN A 174 26.67 -1.69 -2.65
N GLU A 175 27.14 -2.52 -3.57
CA GLU A 175 27.14 -2.21 -5.00
C GLU A 175 25.71 -2.24 -5.59
N PHE A 176 25.45 -1.34 -6.54
CA PHE A 176 24.17 -1.25 -7.24
C PHE A 176 24.25 -2.05 -8.54
N THR A 177 23.86 -3.31 -8.48
CA THR A 177 23.98 -4.28 -9.57
C THR A 177 22.78 -4.33 -10.50
N GLU A 178 21.58 -3.99 -10.02
CA GLU A 178 20.37 -3.93 -10.84
C GLU A 178 20.49 -2.77 -11.82
N ASN A 179 20.13 -3.01 -13.09
CA ASN A 179 20.26 -2.02 -14.16
C ASN A 179 19.22 -2.29 -15.27
N SER A 180 19.32 -1.59 -16.40
CA SER A 180 18.34 -1.68 -17.50
C SER A 180 18.41 -2.94 -18.36
N ASP A 181 19.47 -3.73 -18.25
CA ASP A 181 19.71 -4.88 -19.13
C ASP A 181 18.81 -6.07 -18.80
N GLU A 182 18.41 -6.20 -17.53
CA GLU A 182 17.62 -7.31 -17.02
C GLU A 182 16.32 -6.82 -16.37
N ARG A 183 15.35 -7.72 -16.33
CA ARG A 183 14.08 -7.54 -15.63
C ARG A 183 14.34 -7.67 -14.13
N LEU A 184 13.69 -6.82 -13.32
CA LEU A 184 13.70 -6.99 -11.86
C LEU A 184 13.04 -8.32 -11.48
N ASP A 185 13.73 -9.11 -10.66
CA ASP A 185 13.24 -10.40 -10.20
C ASP A 185 12.31 -10.25 -8.98
N TRP A 186 11.14 -9.61 -9.14
CA TRP A 186 10.36 -9.12 -8.00
C TRP A 186 9.29 -10.06 -7.46
N TYR A 187 9.09 -11.23 -8.08
CA TYR A 187 7.97 -12.09 -7.75
C TYR A 187 8.26 -13.58 -7.92
N ASP A 188 7.49 -14.35 -7.18
CA ASP A 188 7.34 -15.79 -7.29
C ASP A 188 6.02 -16.13 -7.97
N TYR A 189 6.04 -17.14 -8.86
CA TYR A 189 4.80 -17.69 -9.42
C TYR A 189 4.36 -18.95 -8.68
N LYS A 190 3.25 -18.86 -7.93
CA LYS A 190 2.67 -19.99 -7.20
C LYS A 190 1.72 -20.79 -8.09
N ILE A 191 2.23 -21.89 -8.66
CA ILE A 191 1.45 -22.81 -9.53
C ILE A 191 0.21 -23.39 -8.81
N THR A 192 0.29 -23.58 -7.49
CA THR A 192 -0.78 -24.14 -6.66
C THR A 192 -2.03 -23.28 -6.64
N THR A 193 -1.85 -21.96 -6.61
CA THR A 193 -2.92 -20.96 -6.51
C THR A 193 -3.08 -20.16 -7.81
N HIS A 194 -2.19 -20.40 -8.80
CA HIS A 194 -2.11 -19.63 -10.05
C HIS A 194 -1.88 -18.14 -9.80
N ARG A 195 -1.04 -17.81 -8.82
CA ARG A 195 -0.80 -16.43 -8.35
C ARG A 195 0.62 -15.95 -8.61
N VAL A 196 0.73 -14.64 -8.81
CA VAL A 196 1.98 -13.89 -8.76
C VAL A 196 2.06 -13.27 -7.37
N GLU A 197 3.05 -13.67 -6.58
CA GLU A 197 3.28 -13.16 -5.23
C GLU A 197 4.60 -12.41 -5.21
N PRO A 198 4.64 -11.13 -4.82
CA PRO A 198 5.89 -10.41 -4.68
C PRO A 198 6.84 -11.12 -3.70
N GLU A 199 8.13 -11.03 -3.96
CA GLU A 199 9.13 -11.47 -2.99
C GLU A 199 9.27 -10.45 -1.86
N ASP A 200 9.54 -10.94 -0.64
CA ASP A 200 9.73 -10.11 0.55
C ASP A 200 11.12 -9.47 0.58
N LYS A 201 11.31 -8.46 -0.27
CA LYS A 201 12.58 -7.72 -0.40
C LYS A 201 12.37 -6.26 -0.76
N ILE A 202 13.37 -5.45 -0.42
CA ILE A 202 13.37 -4.01 -0.69
C ILE A 202 14.39 -3.71 -1.79
N TYR A 203 13.93 -3.01 -2.82
CA TYR A 203 14.78 -2.46 -3.87
C TYR A 203 15.18 -1.04 -3.48
N VAL A 204 16.48 -0.77 -3.40
CA VAL A 204 16.99 0.60 -3.30
C VAL A 204 17.41 1.06 -4.68
N ILE A 205 16.70 2.03 -5.22
CA ILE A 205 16.89 2.58 -6.57
C ILE A 205 17.66 3.89 -6.49
N ASN A 206 18.78 3.96 -7.19
CA ASN A 206 19.54 5.19 -7.42
C ASN A 206 19.10 5.83 -8.74
N ASN A 207 18.44 6.97 -8.63
CA ASN A 207 18.04 7.83 -9.74
C ASN A 207 18.86 9.13 -9.71
N ASN A 208 19.99 9.14 -10.42
CA ASN A 208 20.85 10.32 -10.56
C ASN A 208 21.28 10.94 -9.21
N GLY A 209 21.55 10.11 -8.20
CA GLY A 209 21.96 10.55 -6.87
C GLY A 209 20.81 10.75 -5.87
N ASN A 210 19.55 10.65 -6.30
CA ASN A 210 18.41 10.49 -5.40
C ASN A 210 18.12 8.99 -5.20
N TYR A 211 17.97 8.58 -3.96
CA TYR A 211 17.78 7.18 -3.58
C TYR A 211 16.36 6.95 -3.06
N PHE A 212 15.71 5.92 -3.58
CA PHE A 212 14.35 5.54 -3.20
C PHE A 212 14.34 4.07 -2.79
N LYS A 213 13.70 3.75 -1.67
CA LYS A 213 13.38 2.37 -1.30
C LYS A 213 12.01 2.00 -1.88
N ILE A 214 11.90 0.83 -2.49
CA ILE A 214 10.69 0.28 -3.09
C ILE A 214 10.44 -1.12 -2.54
N LYS A 215 9.21 -1.42 -2.12
CA LYS A 215 8.78 -2.77 -1.74
C LYS A 215 7.48 -3.13 -2.45
N PHE A 216 7.51 -4.16 -3.29
CA PHE A 216 6.33 -4.62 -4.00
C PHE A 216 5.32 -5.26 -3.04
N LEU A 217 4.04 -4.98 -3.23
CA LEU A 217 2.95 -5.40 -2.36
C LEU A 217 1.99 -6.38 -3.05
N SER A 218 1.59 -6.10 -4.29
CA SER A 218 0.69 -6.99 -5.03
C SER A 218 0.84 -6.84 -6.54
N TYR A 219 0.38 -7.85 -7.27
CA TYR A 219 0.14 -7.83 -8.71
C TYR A 219 -1.33 -7.56 -9.08
N TYR A 220 -2.21 -7.54 -8.08
CA TYR A 220 -3.66 -7.48 -8.23
C TYR A 220 -4.21 -6.17 -7.63
N ASN A 221 -5.34 -5.70 -8.15
CA ASN A 221 -6.08 -4.60 -7.55
C ASN A 221 -7.11 -5.11 -6.52
N ASP A 222 -7.85 -4.20 -5.90
CA ASP A 222 -8.89 -4.51 -4.90
C ASP A 222 -10.05 -5.38 -5.46
N GLU A 223 -10.21 -5.45 -6.79
CA GLU A 223 -11.19 -6.31 -7.48
C GLU A 223 -10.60 -7.68 -7.89
N ASP A 224 -9.38 -7.99 -7.43
CA ASP A 224 -8.62 -9.19 -7.77
C ASP A 224 -8.25 -9.30 -9.27
N GLU A 225 -8.23 -8.17 -9.98
CA GLU A 225 -7.80 -8.13 -11.38
C GLU A 225 -6.27 -8.07 -11.47
N PRO A 226 -5.62 -8.88 -12.31
CA PRO A 226 -4.17 -8.91 -12.44
C PRO A 226 -3.61 -7.70 -13.19
N ARG A 227 -2.28 -7.51 -13.11
CA ARG A 227 -1.51 -6.47 -13.81
C ARG A 227 -1.74 -5.07 -13.27
N TYR A 228 -2.16 -4.97 -12.02
CA TYR A 228 -2.17 -3.75 -11.25
C TYR A 228 -1.08 -3.86 -10.18
N VAL A 229 0.16 -3.54 -10.56
CA VAL A 229 1.31 -3.71 -9.67
C VAL A 229 1.28 -2.62 -8.61
N SER A 230 1.22 -3.00 -7.34
CA SER A 230 1.30 -2.08 -6.21
C SER A 230 2.63 -2.21 -5.47
N PHE A 231 3.17 -1.09 -5.00
CA PHE A 231 4.40 -1.05 -4.21
C PHE A 231 4.45 0.17 -3.27
N LEU A 232 5.18 0.04 -2.16
CA LEU A 232 5.59 1.16 -1.32
C LEU A 232 6.79 1.86 -1.93
N VAL A 233 6.85 3.18 -1.82
CA VAL A 233 8.03 3.98 -2.17
C VAL A 233 8.23 5.13 -1.19
N SER A 234 9.48 5.28 -0.75
CA SER A 234 9.92 6.39 0.08
C SER A 234 11.35 6.79 -0.28
N ALA A 235 11.70 8.05 -0.06
CA ALA A 235 13.06 8.55 -0.26
C ALA A 235 13.96 8.13 0.91
N LEU A 236 15.24 7.87 0.61
CA LEU A 236 16.27 7.62 1.62
C LEU A 236 17.09 8.89 1.84
N GLU A 237 17.47 9.11 3.10
CA GLU A 237 18.28 10.25 3.53
C GLU A 237 17.74 11.60 3.00
N ASP A 238 18.62 12.46 2.47
CA ASP A 238 18.28 13.79 1.96
C ASP A 238 17.87 13.78 0.47
N SER A 239 17.46 12.62 -0.06
CA SER A 239 17.05 12.49 -1.47
C SER A 239 15.82 13.36 -1.76
N ASP A 240 15.85 14.07 -2.88
CA ASP A 240 14.71 14.90 -3.28
C ASP A 240 13.54 14.02 -3.71
N PHE A 241 12.37 14.26 -3.09
CA PHE A 241 11.13 13.57 -3.42
C PHE A 241 10.02 14.56 -3.82
N PRO A 242 10.07 15.10 -5.05
CA PRO A 242 9.14 16.14 -5.51
C PRO A 242 7.66 15.80 -5.33
N ALA A 243 7.29 14.51 -5.39
CA ALA A 243 5.93 14.04 -5.16
C ALA A 243 5.30 14.55 -3.84
N LEU A 244 6.09 14.68 -2.77
CA LEU A 244 5.63 15.19 -1.46
C LEU A 244 5.32 16.70 -1.45
N SER A 245 5.70 17.41 -2.51
CA SER A 245 5.43 18.85 -2.67
C SER A 245 4.56 19.16 -3.89
N ASN A 246 4.12 18.13 -4.61
CA ASN A 246 3.34 18.29 -5.83
C ASN A 246 1.86 18.55 -5.48
N PRO A 247 1.30 19.73 -5.78
CA PRO A 247 -0.07 20.08 -5.43
C PRO A 247 -1.13 19.27 -6.19
N LEU A 248 -0.74 18.54 -7.25
CA LEU A 248 -1.63 17.57 -7.91
C LEU A 248 -1.78 16.29 -7.09
N LEU A 249 -0.75 15.91 -6.34
CA LEU A 249 -0.70 14.64 -5.61
C LEU A 249 -1.05 14.78 -4.14
N VAL A 250 -0.66 15.89 -3.52
CA VAL A 250 -0.83 16.10 -2.08
C VAL A 250 -1.45 17.45 -1.76
N SER A 251 -2.12 17.51 -0.62
CA SER A 251 -2.65 18.74 -0.02
C SER A 251 -2.52 18.70 1.51
N PRO A 252 -2.60 19.84 2.21
CA PRO A 252 -2.54 19.86 3.66
C PRO A 252 -3.61 18.94 4.29
N ALA A 253 -3.18 18.11 5.25
CA ALA A 253 -4.05 17.17 5.92
C ALA A 253 -5.16 17.91 6.69
N LYS A 254 -6.43 17.55 6.48
CA LYS A 254 -7.56 18.16 7.20
C LYS A 254 -7.76 17.58 8.59
N CYS A 255 -7.27 16.36 8.83
CA CYS A 255 -7.19 15.73 10.14
C CYS A 255 -5.77 15.22 10.40
N THR A 256 -5.35 15.27 11.66
CA THR A 256 -4.06 14.78 12.11
C THR A 256 -4.23 13.59 13.06
N ILE A 257 -3.25 12.69 13.02
CA ILE A 257 -3.17 11.51 13.89
C ILE A 257 -2.12 11.82 14.95
N ILE A 258 -2.51 11.73 16.22
CA ILE A 258 -1.61 11.92 17.37
C ILE A 258 -1.50 10.61 18.13
N GLU A 259 -0.30 10.07 18.24
CA GLU A 259 0.00 8.89 19.05
C GLU A 259 -0.03 9.25 20.55
N SER A 260 -0.65 8.40 21.38
CA SER A 260 -0.68 8.59 22.84
C SER A 260 0.68 8.28 23.50
N THR A 261 1.52 7.50 22.83
CA THR A 261 2.84 7.09 23.32
C THR A 261 3.97 7.82 22.58
N PHE A 262 5.20 7.32 22.68
CA PHE A 262 6.33 7.90 21.95
C PHE A 262 6.12 7.74 20.45
N LYS A 263 6.54 8.74 19.66
CA LYS A 263 6.52 8.64 18.20
C LYS A 263 7.27 7.38 17.78
N SER A 264 6.54 6.45 17.16
CA SER A 264 7.07 5.20 16.63
C SER A 264 6.86 5.15 15.12
N ASP A 265 7.61 4.28 14.44
CA ASP A 265 7.38 3.95 13.04
C ASP A 265 6.26 2.89 12.89
N PHE A 266 5.73 2.42 14.01
CA PHE A 266 4.65 1.45 14.10
C PHE A 266 3.47 1.99 14.92
N TRP A 267 2.25 1.58 14.56
CA TRP A 267 1.11 1.63 15.46
C TRP A 267 1.19 0.44 16.41
N GLU A 268 1.57 0.70 17.66
CA GLU A 268 1.83 -0.33 18.67
C GLU A 268 0.56 -1.01 19.19
N GLN A 269 0.69 -2.27 19.63
CA GLN A 269 -0.46 -3.09 20.04
C GLN A 269 -1.24 -2.53 21.24
N ASP A 270 -0.53 -1.88 22.17
CA ASP A 270 -1.07 -1.34 23.41
C ASP A 270 -1.27 0.18 23.38
N GLU A 271 -1.07 0.82 22.24
CA GLU A 271 -1.25 2.26 22.13
C GLU A 271 -2.62 2.68 21.59
N THR A 272 -3.01 3.87 22.01
CA THR A 272 -4.16 4.60 21.45
C THR A 272 -3.66 5.72 20.55
N ILE A 273 -4.30 5.90 19.40
CA ILE A 273 -4.10 7.07 18.55
C ILE A 273 -5.34 7.96 18.63
N MET A 274 -5.15 9.26 18.51
CA MET A 274 -6.22 10.24 18.57
C MET A 274 -6.35 10.92 17.20
N ILE A 275 -7.58 11.03 16.71
CA ILE A 275 -7.88 11.78 15.49
C ILE A 275 -8.31 13.19 15.87
N TYR A 276 -7.61 14.18 15.31
CA TYR A 276 -7.88 15.59 15.52
C TYR A 276 -8.19 16.28 14.20
N GLU A 277 -9.01 17.33 14.27
CA GLU A 277 -9.10 18.32 13.21
C GLU A 277 -7.76 19.06 13.05
N ASN A 278 -7.49 19.52 11.83
CA ASN A 278 -6.29 20.30 11.53
C ASN A 278 -6.63 21.53 10.69
N ASN A 279 -6.98 22.62 11.39
CA ASN A 279 -7.45 23.88 10.83
C ASN A 279 -8.61 23.75 9.83
N PHE A 280 -9.39 22.68 9.95
CA PHE A 280 -10.58 22.39 9.15
C PHE A 280 -11.70 21.93 10.09
N ASP A 281 -12.89 22.53 9.95
CA ASP A 281 -14.08 22.14 10.73
C ASP A 281 -14.67 20.87 10.11
N ILE A 282 -14.38 19.73 10.74
CA ILE A 282 -14.88 18.40 10.34
C ILE A 282 -16.22 18.16 11.00
N CYS A 283 -16.36 18.57 12.27
CA CYS A 283 -17.51 18.32 13.11
C CYS A 283 -17.67 19.39 14.20
N SER A 284 -18.63 20.30 14.02
CA SER A 284 -18.87 21.42 14.94
C SER A 284 -19.98 21.22 15.98
N ASP A 285 -20.82 20.22 15.80
CA ASP A 285 -21.91 19.77 16.68
C ASP A 285 -22.02 18.24 16.54
N ASN A 286 -23.03 17.60 17.16
CA ASN A 286 -23.25 16.15 17.02
C ASN A 286 -23.25 15.70 15.55
N CYS A 287 -22.25 14.91 15.17
CA CYS A 287 -22.10 14.40 13.82
C CYS A 287 -21.80 12.90 13.82
N THR A 288 -22.04 12.26 12.69
CA THR A 288 -21.69 10.84 12.48
C THR A 288 -20.48 10.78 11.56
N ILE A 289 -19.40 10.19 12.03
CA ILE A 289 -18.18 9.97 11.24
C ILE A 289 -18.11 8.50 10.85
N LYS A 290 -17.87 8.22 9.57
CA LYS A 290 -17.45 6.88 9.12
C LYS A 290 -15.92 6.80 9.10
N ILE A 291 -15.40 5.65 9.49
CA ILE A 291 -13.97 5.41 9.65
C ILE A 291 -13.54 4.32 8.65
N PHE A 292 -12.44 4.57 7.95
CA PHE A 292 -11.83 3.65 7.02
C PHE A 292 -10.34 3.53 7.36
N ILE A 293 -9.92 2.34 7.80
CA ILE A 293 -8.50 2.03 8.04
C ILE A 293 -8.14 0.88 7.10
N THR A 294 -7.05 1.05 6.35
CA THR A 294 -6.46 0.00 5.52
C THR A 294 -5.01 -0.23 5.93
N TYR A 295 -4.57 -1.48 5.91
CA TYR A 295 -3.16 -1.90 6.01
C TYR A 295 -2.83 -2.66 4.73
N GLU A 296 -1.77 -2.26 4.01
CA GLU A 296 -1.41 -2.85 2.70
C GLU A 296 -2.58 -2.83 1.70
N ASN A 297 -3.34 -1.74 1.70
CA ASN A 297 -4.61 -1.55 0.96
C ASN A 297 -5.78 -2.45 1.36
N ILE A 298 -5.61 -3.41 2.27
CA ILE A 298 -6.68 -4.26 2.77
C ILE A 298 -7.38 -3.60 3.97
N SER A 299 -8.71 -3.63 3.98
CA SER A 299 -9.52 -3.04 5.05
C SER A 299 -9.26 -3.73 6.39
N VAL A 300 -8.86 -2.96 7.39
CA VAL A 300 -8.76 -3.44 8.77
C VAL A 300 -10.17 -3.54 9.37
N LYS A 301 -10.45 -4.62 10.09
CA LYS A 301 -11.76 -4.82 10.73
C LYS A 301 -11.88 -3.92 11.96
N GLY A 302 -13.06 -3.36 12.22
CA GLY A 302 -13.26 -2.54 13.41
C GLY A 302 -14.50 -1.65 13.36
N THR A 303 -14.52 -0.63 14.23
CA THR A 303 -15.60 0.37 14.28
C THR A 303 -15.68 1.17 12.97
N GLN A 304 -16.72 0.94 12.17
CA GLN A 304 -16.91 1.64 10.89
C GLN A 304 -17.60 2.99 11.01
N THR A 305 -18.28 3.26 12.12
CA THR A 305 -19.07 4.49 12.31
C THR A 305 -19.13 4.85 13.78
N ILE A 306 -19.00 6.14 14.07
CA ILE A 306 -19.06 6.70 15.41
C ILE A 306 -19.93 7.95 15.43
N LEU A 307 -20.69 8.13 16.51
CA LEU A 307 -21.43 9.35 16.78
C LEU A 307 -20.59 10.19 17.74
N LEU A 308 -20.26 11.42 17.32
CA LEU A 308 -19.55 12.39 18.15
C LEU A 308 -20.56 13.29 18.85
N SER A 309 -20.27 13.67 20.10
CA SER A 309 -21.14 14.51 20.92
C SER A 309 -20.42 15.44 21.89
#